data_AF-A0A7V4GVT7-F1
#
_entry.id   AF-A0A7V4GVT7-F1
#
_cell.length_a   1.000
_cell.length_b   1.000
_cell.length_c   1.000
_cell.angle_alpha   90.00
_cell.angle_beta   90.00
_cell.angle_gamma   90.00
#
_symmetry.space_group_name_H-M   'P 1'
#
loop_
_entity.id
_entity.type
_entity.pdbx_description
1 polymer ?
#
loop_
_entity_poly.entity_id
_entity_poly.type
_entity_poly.pdbx_seq_one_letter_code
_entity_poly.pdbx_strand_id
1 'polypeptide(L)' 'PRLTLNPLVPVETITTYIVQVSMGDVPQNSPEFRSIFAAGMVLFLFTFGINNLGLYLKRKFYQKYEL' A
#
# COMPACT_ATOMS: atom_id res chain seq x y z
N PRO A 1 7.85 17.35 -10.05
CA PRO A 1 8.22 16.35 -9.01
C PRO A 1 9.75 16.31 -8.77
N ARG A 2 10.18 16.47 -7.51
CA ARG A 2 11.56 16.23 -7.09
C ARG A 2 11.71 14.73 -6.76
N LEU A 3 12.09 13.93 -7.75
CA LEU A 3 12.52 12.55 -7.53
C LEU A 3 13.95 12.61 -6.97
N THR A 4 14.07 12.55 -5.65
CA THR A 4 15.36 12.53 -4.95
C THR A 4 15.52 11.19 -4.25
N LEU A 5 16.67 10.54 -4.47
CA LEU A 5 17.06 9.31 -3.77
C LEU A 5 17.82 9.61 -2.47
N ASN A 6 17.79 10.87 -2.01
CA ASN A 6 18.46 11.27 -0.78
C ASN A 6 17.67 10.75 0.44
N PRO A 7 18.22 9.82 1.25
CA PRO A 7 17.54 9.24 2.41
C PRO A 7 17.29 10.25 3.55
N LEU A 8 17.89 11.45 3.48
CA LEU A 8 17.66 12.54 4.42
C LEU A 8 16.40 13.37 4.08
N VAL A 9 15.78 13.15 2.92
CA VAL A 9 14.55 13.83 2.53
C VAL A 9 13.37 12.96 2.98
N PRO A 10 12.42 13.50 3.78
CA PRO A 10 11.23 12.76 4.17
C PRO A 10 10.46 12.28 2.94
N VAL A 11 10.29 10.97 2.81
CA VAL A 11 9.46 10.35 1.78
C VAL A 11 8.12 10.00 2.42
N GLU A 12 7.04 10.42 1.79
CA GLU A 12 5.70 10.11 2.29
C GLU A 12 5.34 8.66 1.98
N THR A 13 4.86 7.93 2.99
CA THR A 13 4.34 6.58 2.79
C THR A 13 2.86 6.62 2.41
N ILE A 14 2.38 5.59 1.70
CA ILE A 14 0.95 5.47 1.34
C ILE A 14 0.05 5.54 2.58
N THR A 15 0.47 4.94 3.69
CA THR A 15 -0.28 4.97 4.96
C THR A 15 -0.32 6.36 5.57
N THR A 16 0.81 7.07 5.59
CA THR A 16 0.86 8.47 6.06
C THR A 16 -0.06 9.36 5.24
N TYR A 17 -0.02 9.22 3.92
CA TYR A 17 -0.90 9.93 2.99
C TYR A 17 -2.38 9.70 3.30
N ILE A 18 -2.81 8.44 3.47
CA ILE A 18 -4.20 8.10 3.80
C ILE A 18 -4.63 8.76 5.12
N VAL A 19 -3.78 8.75 6.14
CA VAL A 19 -4.06 9.39 7.44
C VAL A 19 -4.25 10.89 7.27
N GLN A 20 -3.36 11.58 6.55
CA GLN A 20 -3.46 13.03 6.34
C GLN A 20 -4.74 13.42 5.61
N VAL A 21 -5.10 12.70 4.54
CA VAL A 21 -6.36 12.98 3.82
C VAL A 21 -7.58 12.66 4.69
N SER A 22 -7.51 11.63 5.55
CA SER A 22 -8.60 11.25 6.46
C SER A 22 -8.79 12.21 7.62
N MET A 23 -7.74 12.95 8.03
CA MET A 23 -7.82 13.98 9.07
C MET A 23 -8.60 15.23 8.63
N GLY A 24 -8.96 15.32 7.34
CA GLY A 24 -9.74 16.43 6.80
C GLY A 24 -8.90 17.64 6.38
N ASP A 25 -7.58 17.50 6.33
CA ASP A 25 -6.66 18.55 5.85
C ASP A 25 -6.85 18.86 4.35
N VAL A 26 -7.57 17.98 3.62
CA VAL A 26 -7.79 18.07 2.19
C VAL A 26 -9.27 18.36 1.86
N PRO A 27 -9.57 19.36 1.00
CA PRO A 27 -10.95 19.67 0.62
C PRO A 27 -11.63 18.47 -0.06
N GLN A 28 -12.86 18.15 0.34
CA GLN A 28 -13.59 16.95 -0.12
C GLN A 28 -13.88 16.93 -1.64
N ASN A 29 -13.89 18.11 -2.29
CA ASN A 29 -14.08 18.24 -3.74
C ASN A 29 -12.76 18.32 -4.53
N SER A 30 -11.61 18.18 -3.86
CA SER A 30 -10.30 18.21 -4.51
C SER A 30 -9.97 16.88 -5.21
N PRO A 31 -9.11 16.92 -6.24
CA PRO A 31 -8.51 15.72 -6.80
C PRO A 31 -7.73 14.90 -5.75
N GLU A 32 -7.07 15.56 -4.78
CA GLU A 32 -6.30 14.89 -3.73
C GLU A 32 -7.17 14.06 -2.80
N PHE A 33 -8.39 14.52 -2.50
CA PHE A 33 -9.31 13.71 -1.70
C PHE A 33 -9.72 12.44 -2.44
N ARG A 34 -9.96 12.51 -3.75
CA ARG A 34 -10.37 11.35 -4.56
C ARG A 34 -9.25 10.31 -4.70
N SER A 35 -7.98 10.72 -4.68
CA SER A 35 -6.86 9.78 -4.76
C SER A 35 -6.69 8.91 -3.50
N ILE A 36 -7.35 9.24 -2.37
CA ILE A 36 -7.36 8.35 -1.19
C ILE A 36 -7.96 6.98 -1.50
N PHE A 37 -8.98 6.93 -2.37
CA PHE A 37 -9.61 5.68 -2.78
C PHE A 37 -8.65 4.83 -3.61
N ALA A 38 -7.89 5.45 -4.51
CA ALA A 38 -6.86 4.75 -5.27
C ALA A 38 -5.74 4.24 -4.36
N ALA A 39 -5.27 5.07 -3.43
CA ALA A 39 -4.25 4.68 -2.45
C ALA A 39 -4.70 3.49 -1.58
N GLY A 40 -5.94 3.52 -1.08
CA GLY A 40 -6.54 2.42 -0.34
C GLY A 40 -6.66 1.13 -1.18
N MET A 41 -7.07 1.25 -2.44
CA MET A 41 -7.18 0.12 -3.36
C MET A 41 -5.82 -0.52 -3.66
N VAL A 42 -4.78 0.30 -3.84
CA VAL A 42 -3.40 -0.15 -4.03
C VAL A 42 -2.90 -0.88 -2.78
N LEU A 43 -3.07 -0.30 -1.60
CA LEU A 43 -2.65 -0.92 -0.33
C LEU A 43 -3.37 -2.26 -0.09
N PHE A 44 -4.67 -2.32 -0.40
CA PHE A 44 -5.44 -3.55 -0.35
C PHE A 44 -4.88 -4.62 -1.29
N LEU A 45 -4.62 -4.27 -2.56
CA LEU A 45 -4.05 -5.20 -3.54
C LEU A 45 -2.65 -5.70 -3.15
N PHE A 46 -1.81 -4.83 -2.58
CA PHE A 46 -0.50 -5.23 -2.05
C PHE A 46 -0.66 -6.24 -0.91
N THR A 47 -1.49 -5.92 0.08
CA THR A 47 -1.72 -6.79 1.23
C THR A 47 -2.35 -8.12 0.81
N PHE A 48 -3.36 -8.07 -0.06
CA PHE A 48 -4.04 -9.23 -0.59
C PHE A 48 -3.11 -10.10 -1.44
N GLY A 49 -2.27 -9.50 -2.28
CA GLY A 49 -1.28 -10.20 -3.10
C GLY A 49 -0.26 -10.93 -2.23
N ILE A 50 0.29 -10.27 -1.21
CA ILE A 50 1.22 -10.90 -0.26
C ILE A 50 0.53 -12.03 0.49
N ASN A 51 -0.72 -11.83 0.94
CA ASN A 51 -1.48 -12.86 1.63
C ASN A 51 -1.75 -14.08 0.74
N ASN A 52 -2.14 -13.87 -0.51
CA ASN A 52 -2.38 -14.91 -1.50
C ASN A 52 -1.09 -15.67 -1.85
N LEU A 53 0.02 -14.95 -2.06
CA LEU A 53 1.34 -15.54 -2.25
C LEU A 53 1.75 -16.39 -1.05
N GLY A 54 1.52 -15.92 0.17
CA GLY A 54 1.78 -16.69 1.39
C GLY A 54 1.00 -18.02 1.41
N LEU A 55 -0.27 -17.99 1.04
CA LEU A 55 -1.09 -19.20 0.91
C LEU A 55 -0.58 -20.13 -0.19
N TYR A 56 -0.21 -19.58 -1.36
CA TYR A 56 0.34 -20.36 -2.47
C TYR A 56 1.65 -21.03 -2.10
N LEU A 57 2.58 -20.28 -1.47
CA LEU A 57 3.85 -20.82 -0.98
C LEU A 57 3.59 -21.92 0.05
N LYS A 58 2.72 -21.69 1.05
CA LYS A 58 2.37 -22.70 2.05
C LYS A 58 1.90 -24.01 1.39
N ARG A 59 0.97 -23.93 0.42
CA ARG A 59 0.48 -25.12 -0.31
C ARG A 59 1.60 -25.85 -1.05
N LYS A 60 2.50 -25.11 -1.71
CA LYS A 60 3.63 -25.67 -2.45
C LYS A 60 4.70 -26.31 -1.55
N PHE A 61 4.98 -25.71 -0.38
CA PHE A 61 5.94 -26.25 0.56
C PHE A 61 5.44 -27.51 1.27
N TYR A 62 4.15 -27.57 1.66
CA TYR A 62 3.57 -28.76 2.30
C TYR A 62 3.60 -30.00 1.39
N GLN A 63 3.37 -29.86 0.08
CA GLN A 63 3.49 -30.97 -0.88
C GLN A 63 4.90 -31.60 -0.93
N LYS A 64 5.92 -30.88 -0.46
CA LYS A 64 7.32 -31.34 -0.47
C LYS A 64 7.75 -32.02 0.83
N TYR A 65 6.94 -31.97 1.88
CA TYR A 65 7.20 -32.61 3.18
C TYR A 65 6.48 -33.94 3.36
N GLU A 66 5.50 -34.26 2.51
CA GLU A 66 4.74 -35.52 2.53
C GLU A 66 5.28 -36.58 1.53
N LEU A 67 6.45 -36.34 0.92
CA LEU A 67 7.21 -37.30 0.09
C LEU A 67 8.51 -37.68 0.81
#